data_AF-A0A954G4W1-F1
#
_entry.id   AF-A0A954G4W1-F1
#
_cell.length_a   1.000
_cell.length_b   1.000
_cell.length_c   1.000
_cell.angle_alpha   90.00
_cell.angle_beta   90.00
_cell.angle_gamma   90.00
#
_symmetry.space_group_name_H-M   'P 1'
#
loop_
_entity.id
_entity.type
_entity.pdbx_description
1 polymer ?
#
loop_
_entity_poly.entity_id
_entity_poly.type
_entity_poly.pdbx_seq_one_letter_code
_entity_poly.pdbx_strand_id
1 'polypeptide(L)'
;MQQQVYNDWTLDLDPDFSCEETEDGFIVFSKPGLEIWAVVYCEQPFDSETAVRSYLAWRKPDESDVSFRPNSEGISGRAFLTSTMEDGRFLAVAASLGRIIELEFRFQDKSAVDTAVTIWHSLQYSPPAWVKQCGHAEPPLSGLREALERGTNIEAAIDDVLDRKQTAAATAVLLESIKSESATVRQASCDAFAILDDATAEVTDALRERLKDDVIQVRAWAAEALLDLGAPPESVVPSLIEGLQKQEAPLPTGEDRIQGVCGYLCVPDRYHAARILSAVGEATLPARNALLEHQLDESGDVRLQVAEALLNLGEPLENVLPPLRDGLHNPDLSHRERMRIAQSLLEHGESHNDVLPAV
;
A
#
# COMPACT_ATOMS: atom_id res chain seq x y z
N MET A 1 -14.14 -42.44 26.95
CA MET A 1 -13.64 -41.08 26.72
C MET A 1 -12.47 -41.22 25.76
N GLN A 2 -12.67 -40.84 24.49
CA GLN A 2 -11.74 -41.09 23.38
C GLN A 2 -10.60 -40.06 23.40
N GLN A 3 -9.37 -40.53 23.55
CA GLN A 3 -8.17 -39.83 23.05
C GLN A 3 -7.63 -40.69 21.92
N GLN A 4 -7.95 -40.30 20.69
CA GLN A 4 -7.30 -40.79 19.49
C GLN A 4 -6.56 -39.58 18.92
N VAL A 5 -5.31 -39.39 19.36
CA VAL A 5 -4.41 -38.40 18.78
C VAL A 5 -3.51 -39.16 17.83
N TYR A 6 -3.59 -38.79 16.56
CA TYR A 6 -2.85 -39.36 15.45
C TYR A 6 -1.35 -39.40 15.74
N ASN A 7 -0.78 -40.60 15.74
CA ASN A 7 0.64 -40.86 15.58
C ASN A 7 1.01 -40.62 14.11
N ASP A 8 1.87 -39.64 13.86
CA ASP A 8 3.19 -39.79 13.25
C ASP A 8 3.69 -38.38 12.91
N TRP A 9 5.02 -38.20 12.89
CA TRP A 9 5.79 -36.95 12.69
C TRP A 9 6.07 -36.15 13.98
N THR A 10 7.14 -36.55 14.66
CA THR A 10 7.81 -35.87 15.78
C THR A 10 8.53 -34.61 15.32
N LEU A 11 8.34 -33.52 16.06
CA LEU A 11 9.38 -32.51 16.20
C LEU A 11 9.82 -32.55 17.66
N ASP A 12 11.10 -32.88 17.88
CA ASP A 12 11.76 -33.08 19.18
C ASP A 12 11.82 -31.76 19.99
N LEU A 13 10.67 -31.29 20.49
CA LEU A 13 10.70 -30.70 21.82
C LEU A 13 10.76 -31.88 22.77
N ASP A 14 11.90 -32.03 23.44
CA ASP A 14 12.13 -32.99 24.52
C ASP A 14 10.86 -33.10 25.40
N PRO A 15 10.35 -34.31 25.75
CA PRO A 15 9.16 -34.47 26.60
C PRO A 15 9.19 -33.70 27.94
N ASP A 16 10.34 -33.14 28.29
CA ASP A 16 10.57 -32.31 29.47
C ASP A 16 10.01 -30.87 29.37
N PHE A 17 9.50 -30.44 28.21
CA PHE A 17 8.85 -29.13 28.09
C PHE A 17 7.38 -29.16 28.54
N SER A 18 7.05 -28.25 29.47
CA SER A 18 5.67 -27.85 29.78
C SER A 18 5.20 -26.78 28.79
N CYS A 19 3.88 -26.69 28.56
CA CYS A 19 3.26 -25.73 27.63
C CYS A 19 2.12 -25.00 28.34
N GLU A 20 2.12 -23.67 28.26
CA GLU A 20 1.04 -22.81 28.76
C GLU A 20 0.73 -21.68 27.77
N GLU A 21 -0.54 -21.29 27.70
CA GLU A 21 -1.00 -20.14 26.91
C GLU A 21 -1.18 -18.95 27.87
N THR A 22 -0.60 -17.81 27.52
CA THR A 22 -0.68 -16.59 28.33
C THR A 22 -1.88 -15.74 27.95
N GLU A 23 -2.32 -14.85 28.85
CA GLU A 23 -3.42 -13.92 28.58
C GLU A 23 -3.14 -12.98 27.39
N ASP A 24 -1.86 -12.76 27.08
CA ASP A 24 -1.39 -11.94 25.96
C ASP A 24 -1.32 -12.71 24.62
N GLY A 25 -1.81 -13.95 24.57
CA GLY A 25 -1.91 -14.76 23.34
C GLY A 25 -0.61 -15.47 22.92
N PHE A 26 0.41 -15.47 23.77
CA PHE A 26 1.65 -16.22 23.52
C PHE A 26 1.52 -17.65 24.03
N ILE A 27 2.24 -18.56 23.39
CA ILE A 27 2.48 -19.89 23.95
C ILE A 27 3.89 -19.95 24.50
N VAL A 28 4.01 -20.40 25.75
CA VAL A 28 5.27 -20.53 26.46
C VAL A 28 5.58 -22.01 26.66
N PHE A 29 6.71 -22.44 26.12
CA PHE A 29 7.28 -23.76 26.37
C PHE A 29 8.39 -23.65 27.41
N SER A 30 8.25 -24.34 28.54
CA SER A 30 9.16 -24.19 29.68
C SER A 30 9.75 -25.52 30.12
N LYS A 31 11.08 -25.58 30.30
CA LYS A 31 11.79 -26.66 30.98
C LYS A 31 12.85 -26.08 31.93
N PRO A 32 13.42 -26.86 32.88
CA PRO A 32 14.41 -26.33 33.82
C PRO A 32 15.56 -25.57 33.13
N GLY A 33 15.66 -24.27 33.37
CA GLY A 33 16.71 -23.40 32.82
C GLY A 33 16.46 -22.79 31.43
N LEU A 34 15.34 -23.12 30.77
CA LEU A 34 14.97 -22.63 29.43
C LEU A 34 13.46 -22.38 29.30
N GLU A 35 13.11 -21.15 28.90
CA GLU A 35 11.75 -20.81 28.44
C GLU A 35 11.80 -20.40 26.97
N ILE A 36 10.78 -20.79 26.21
CA ILE A 36 10.62 -20.45 24.79
C ILE A 36 9.24 -19.83 24.64
N TRP A 37 9.21 -18.54 24.36
CA TRP A 37 7.99 -17.81 24.06
C TRP A 37 7.79 -17.81 22.55
N ALA A 38 6.65 -18.30 22.09
CA ALA A 38 6.35 -18.49 20.68
C ALA A 38 5.03 -17.85 20.28
N VAL A 39 5.03 -17.21 19.11
CA VAL A 39 3.83 -16.64 18.49
C VAL A 39 3.94 -16.71 16.96
N VAL A 40 2.83 -16.96 16.29
CA VAL A 40 2.74 -16.95 14.83
C VAL A 40 2.18 -15.60 14.40
N TYR A 41 2.97 -14.80 13.70
CA TYR A 41 2.56 -13.47 13.25
C TYR A 41 1.84 -13.47 11.91
N CYS A 42 2.01 -14.47 11.06
CA CYS A 42 1.39 -14.43 9.73
C CYS A 42 1.10 -15.85 9.24
N GLU A 43 0.04 -16.00 8.45
CA GLU A 43 -0.19 -17.15 7.58
C GLU A 43 -0.70 -16.66 6.22
N GLN A 44 0.19 -16.23 5.33
CA GLN A 44 -0.15 -15.69 4.01
C GLN A 44 0.79 -16.23 2.91
N PRO A 45 0.32 -16.42 1.67
CA PRO A 45 1.17 -16.82 0.55
C PRO A 45 1.94 -15.59 0.03
N PHE A 46 2.98 -15.20 0.75
CA PHE A 46 3.76 -13.99 0.47
C PHE A 46 5.22 -14.32 0.13
N ASP A 47 5.91 -13.39 -0.54
CA ASP A 47 7.38 -13.43 -0.68
C ASP A 47 8.06 -13.35 0.69
N SER A 48 8.42 -14.52 1.22
CA SER A 48 9.11 -14.67 2.52
C SER A 48 10.30 -13.73 2.73
N GLU A 49 10.97 -13.27 1.67
CA GLU A 49 12.08 -12.33 1.79
C GLU A 49 11.63 -10.95 2.22
N THR A 50 10.67 -10.39 1.48
CA THR A 50 10.20 -9.02 1.68
C THR A 50 9.49 -8.88 3.04
N ALA A 51 8.80 -9.92 3.50
CA ALA A 51 8.03 -9.90 4.73
C ALA A 51 8.96 -9.97 5.94
N VAL A 52 10.02 -10.77 5.84
CA VAL A 52 11.00 -10.81 6.91
C VAL A 52 11.85 -9.55 6.94
N ARG A 53 12.27 -9.01 5.79
CA ARG A 53 12.96 -7.71 5.74
C ARG A 53 12.11 -6.61 6.37
N SER A 54 10.83 -6.59 6.05
CA SER A 54 9.83 -5.66 6.61
C SER A 54 9.68 -5.82 8.12
N TYR A 55 9.54 -7.05 8.61
CA TYR A 55 9.46 -7.35 10.04
C TYR A 55 10.76 -6.95 10.77
N LEU A 56 11.93 -7.24 10.19
CA LEU A 56 13.22 -6.91 10.79
C LEU A 56 13.49 -5.40 10.79
N ALA A 57 13.16 -4.69 9.72
CA ALA A 57 13.28 -3.23 9.63
C ALA A 57 12.42 -2.54 10.70
N TRP A 58 11.20 -3.05 10.95
CA TRP A 58 10.35 -2.59 12.04
C TRP A 58 11.02 -2.75 13.41
N ARG A 59 11.73 -3.86 13.65
CA ARG A 59 12.49 -4.09 14.89
C ARG A 59 13.73 -3.20 15.06
N LYS A 60 14.12 -2.39 14.06
CA LYS A 60 15.38 -1.60 14.01
C LYS A 60 16.63 -2.50 14.17
N PRO A 61 17.08 -3.16 13.09
CA PRO A 61 18.07 -4.22 13.15
C PRO A 61 19.52 -3.73 13.14
N ASP A 62 19.79 -2.42 13.29
CA ASP A 62 21.16 -1.85 13.30
C ASP A 62 22.02 -2.37 14.49
N GLU A 63 21.41 -3.07 15.45
CA GLU A 63 22.04 -3.79 16.57
C GLU A 63 22.18 -5.31 16.33
N SER A 64 21.78 -5.82 15.16
CA SER A 64 21.74 -7.25 14.85
C SER A 64 22.62 -7.62 13.65
N ASP A 65 23.63 -8.46 13.92
CA ASP A 65 24.59 -8.97 12.93
C ASP A 65 23.92 -10.05 12.05
N VAL A 66 23.07 -9.62 11.11
CA VAL A 66 22.24 -10.53 10.29
C VAL A 66 22.94 -10.88 8.98
N SER A 67 23.63 -12.03 8.93
CA SER A 67 24.17 -12.56 7.68
C SER A 67 23.11 -13.39 6.93
N PHE A 68 22.64 -12.89 5.80
CA PHE A 68 21.80 -13.65 4.86
C PHE A 68 22.64 -14.73 4.17
N ARG A 69 22.27 -16.00 4.30
CA ARG A 69 22.83 -17.08 3.47
C ARG A 69 21.76 -17.61 2.54
N PRO A 70 21.92 -17.46 1.21
CA PRO A 70 21.01 -18.07 0.26
C PRO A 70 21.13 -19.59 0.35
N ASN A 71 20.00 -20.30 0.48
CA ASN A 71 19.97 -21.75 0.34
C ASN A 71 19.74 -22.08 -1.15
N SER A 72 20.49 -23.05 -1.68
CA SER A 72 20.52 -23.41 -3.12
C SER A 72 19.30 -24.22 -3.58
N GLU A 73 18.41 -24.61 -2.67
CA GLU A 73 17.20 -25.38 -2.97
C GLU A 73 15.99 -24.51 -2.64
N GLY A 74 15.27 -24.10 -3.68
CA GLY A 74 14.11 -23.23 -3.55
C GLY A 74 13.08 -23.77 -2.57
N ILE A 75 12.50 -22.85 -1.80
CA ILE A 75 11.29 -23.00 -0.98
C ILE A 75 11.48 -23.92 0.24
N SER A 76 12.25 -23.48 1.24
CA SER A 76 12.03 -23.85 2.66
C SER A 76 12.71 -22.84 3.59
N GLY A 77 11.95 -22.30 4.55
CA GLY A 77 12.44 -21.72 5.82
C GLY A 77 13.56 -20.68 5.75
N ARG A 78 13.25 -19.38 5.68
CA ARG A 78 14.24 -18.33 5.96
C ARG A 78 14.21 -18.00 7.44
N ALA A 79 15.29 -18.29 8.17
CA ALA A 79 15.33 -18.14 9.60
C ALA A 79 16.49 -17.21 10.00
N PHE A 80 16.21 -16.19 10.82
CA PHE A 80 17.17 -15.20 11.33
C PHE A 80 17.34 -15.25 12.84
N LEU A 81 18.58 -15.12 13.32
CA LEU A 81 18.92 -14.95 14.73
C LEU A 81 19.36 -13.50 14.95
N THR A 82 18.73 -12.79 15.88
CA THR A 82 19.24 -11.50 16.34
C THR A 82 19.86 -11.70 17.72
N SER A 83 21.17 -11.53 17.85
CA SER A 83 21.87 -11.75 19.11
C SER A 83 21.79 -10.51 20.01
N THR A 84 20.81 -10.46 20.93
CA THR A 84 20.89 -9.60 22.11
C THR A 84 21.35 -10.45 23.29
N MET A 85 22.67 -10.66 23.40
CA MET A 85 23.28 -11.43 24.50
C MET A 85 23.21 -10.73 25.86
N GLU A 86 22.79 -9.46 25.91
CA GLU A 86 22.52 -8.76 27.16
C GLU A 86 21.22 -9.34 27.77
N ASP A 87 21.34 -9.96 28.95
CA ASP A 87 20.28 -10.58 29.77
C ASP A 87 19.90 -12.06 29.48
N GLY A 88 20.63 -12.78 28.63
CA GLY A 88 20.33 -14.21 28.41
C GLY A 88 19.01 -14.42 27.66
N ARG A 89 18.74 -13.57 26.66
CA ARG A 89 17.62 -13.73 25.71
C ARG A 89 18.16 -13.98 24.31
N PHE A 90 17.46 -14.81 23.53
CA PHE A 90 17.74 -14.97 22.10
C PHE A 90 16.44 -14.84 21.33
N LEU A 91 16.43 -13.97 20.33
CA LEU A 91 15.30 -13.83 19.43
C LEU A 91 15.61 -14.54 18.10
N ALA A 92 14.68 -15.37 17.67
CA ALA A 92 14.76 -16.11 16.44
C ALA A 92 13.47 -15.97 15.64
N VAL A 93 13.58 -15.60 14.36
CA VAL A 93 12.42 -15.35 13.49
C VAL A 93 12.50 -16.26 12.28
N ALA A 94 11.56 -17.19 12.17
CA ALA A 94 11.49 -18.15 11.07
C ALA A 94 10.33 -17.81 10.13
N ALA A 95 10.62 -17.67 8.84
CA ALA A 95 9.64 -17.61 7.77
C ALA A 95 9.56 -18.96 7.05
N SER A 96 8.49 -19.72 7.28
CA SER A 96 8.30 -21.04 6.67
C SER A 96 6.87 -21.20 6.15
N LEU A 97 6.72 -21.67 4.91
CA LEU A 97 5.43 -21.95 4.26
C LEU A 97 4.41 -20.79 4.36
N GLY A 98 4.86 -19.55 4.18
CA GLY A 98 4.00 -18.37 4.29
C GLY A 98 3.70 -17.91 5.71
N ARG A 99 4.40 -18.46 6.71
CA ARG A 99 4.23 -18.09 8.13
C ARG A 99 5.46 -17.42 8.69
N ILE A 100 5.27 -16.33 9.44
CA ILE A 100 6.33 -15.74 10.26
C ILE A 100 6.12 -16.20 11.69
N ILE A 101 7.13 -16.85 12.26
CA ILE A 101 7.14 -17.38 13.61
C ILE A 101 8.24 -16.65 14.37
N GLU A 102 7.90 -15.98 15.45
CA GLU A 102 8.88 -15.40 16.37
C GLU A 102 9.04 -16.31 17.57
N LEU A 103 10.29 -16.51 17.96
CA LEU A 103 10.69 -17.27 19.13
C LEU A 103 11.61 -16.42 19.98
N GLU A 104 11.19 -16.15 21.20
CA GLU A 104 12.03 -15.56 22.23
C GLU A 104 12.45 -16.67 23.20
N PHE A 105 13.70 -17.09 23.08
CA PHE A 105 14.32 -18.01 24.02
C PHE A 105 14.87 -17.20 25.21
N ARG A 106 14.54 -17.61 26.43
CA ARG A 106 15.03 -17.00 27.67
C ARG A 106 15.80 -18.05 28.48
N PHE A 107 17.03 -17.73 28.84
CA PHE A 107 17.96 -18.65 29.50
C PHE A 107 18.33 -18.14 30.88
N GLN A 108 18.38 -19.06 31.85
CA GLN A 108 18.97 -18.79 33.17
C GLN A 108 20.44 -19.21 33.25
N ASP A 109 20.86 -20.16 32.40
CA ASP A 109 22.23 -20.69 32.32
C ASP A 109 22.70 -20.81 30.86
N LYS A 110 24.01 -20.58 30.63
CA LYS A 110 24.66 -20.66 29.32
C LYS A 110 24.60 -22.06 28.70
N SER A 111 24.46 -23.11 29.50
CA SER A 111 24.34 -24.50 29.02
C SER A 111 23.10 -24.74 28.15
N ALA A 112 22.06 -23.92 28.30
CA ALA A 112 20.82 -24.06 27.52
C ALA A 112 20.89 -23.38 26.14
N VAL A 113 21.91 -22.55 25.86
CA VAL A 113 22.08 -21.86 24.57
C VAL A 113 22.25 -22.85 23.41
N ASP A 114 23.07 -23.90 23.59
CA ASP A 114 23.27 -24.93 22.57
C ASP A 114 21.97 -25.67 22.22
N THR A 115 21.09 -25.85 23.21
CA THR A 115 19.76 -26.45 23.00
C THR A 115 18.89 -25.55 22.12
N ALA A 116 18.88 -24.23 22.37
CA ALA A 116 18.11 -23.30 21.54
C ALA A 116 18.66 -23.19 20.12
N VAL A 117 19.99 -23.19 19.93
CA VAL A 117 20.61 -23.22 18.59
C VAL A 117 20.23 -24.51 17.84
N THR A 118 20.12 -25.64 18.55
CA THR A 118 19.69 -26.92 17.97
C THR A 118 18.21 -26.90 17.58
N ILE A 119 17.33 -26.44 18.47
CA ILE A 119 15.89 -26.25 18.18
C ILE A 119 15.74 -25.33 16.96
N TRP A 120 16.48 -24.24 16.94
CA TRP A 120 16.51 -23.30 15.81
C TRP A 120 16.90 -23.95 14.48
N HIS A 121 17.98 -24.72 14.46
CA HIS A 121 18.41 -25.41 13.24
C HIS A 121 17.33 -26.37 12.72
N SER A 122 16.55 -27.00 13.60
CA SER A 122 15.44 -27.87 13.17
C SER A 122 14.31 -27.09 12.48
N LEU A 123 14.04 -25.85 12.92
CA LEU A 123 12.98 -24.98 12.37
C LEU A 123 13.27 -24.50 10.95
N GLN A 124 14.54 -24.45 10.55
CA GLN A 124 14.96 -24.05 9.20
C GLN A 124 14.45 -24.99 8.12
N TYR A 125 14.20 -26.26 8.45
CA TYR A 125 13.88 -27.28 7.45
C TYR A 125 12.39 -27.64 7.40
N SER A 126 11.66 -27.52 8.51
CA SER A 126 10.22 -27.83 8.57
C SER A 126 9.54 -27.11 9.75
N PRO A 127 8.35 -26.49 9.57
CA PRO A 127 7.60 -25.92 10.67
C PRO A 127 7.04 -27.03 11.59
N PRO A 128 7.34 -27.01 12.90
CA PRO A 128 6.89 -28.02 13.85
C PRO A 128 5.38 -28.18 13.98
N ALA A 129 4.97 -29.38 14.39
CA ALA A 129 3.58 -29.63 14.76
C ALA A 129 3.09 -28.73 15.90
N TRP A 130 3.94 -28.40 16.87
CA TRP A 130 3.60 -27.51 17.99
C TRP A 130 3.37 -26.05 17.55
N VAL A 131 3.87 -25.63 16.39
CA VAL A 131 3.58 -24.28 15.84
C VAL A 131 2.08 -24.11 15.59
N LYS A 132 1.35 -25.21 15.30
CA LYS A 132 -0.12 -25.17 15.20
C LYS A 132 -0.83 -24.90 16.52
N GLN A 133 -0.12 -25.02 17.63
CA GLN A 133 -0.66 -24.70 18.94
C GLN A 133 -0.53 -23.21 19.20
N CYS A 134 0.50 -22.53 18.66
CA CYS A 134 0.79 -21.12 18.91
C CYS A 134 -0.38 -20.20 18.53
N GLY A 135 -0.63 -19.18 19.35
CA GLY A 135 -1.57 -18.10 19.04
C GLY A 135 -1.16 -17.30 17.80
N HIS A 136 -2.15 -16.66 17.18
CA HIS A 136 -1.95 -15.78 16.04
C HIS A 136 -1.89 -14.32 16.49
N ALA A 137 -0.81 -13.63 16.15
CA ALA A 137 -0.72 -12.18 16.19
C ALA A 137 -0.77 -11.64 14.75
N GLU A 138 -1.30 -10.44 14.53
CA GLU A 138 -1.16 -9.79 13.22
C GLU A 138 0.22 -9.12 13.13
N PRO A 139 0.91 -9.19 11.97
CA PRO A 139 2.13 -8.43 11.76
C PRO A 139 1.83 -6.92 11.86
N PRO A 140 2.77 -6.09 12.33
CA PRO A 140 2.60 -4.65 12.30
C PRO A 140 2.35 -4.18 10.86
N LEU A 141 1.31 -3.36 10.67
CA LEU A 141 0.93 -2.79 9.37
C LEU A 141 0.59 -3.83 8.28
N SER A 142 0.24 -5.07 8.65
CA SER A 142 -0.17 -6.10 7.68
C SER A 142 -1.35 -5.65 6.83
N GLY A 143 -2.34 -5.01 7.46
CA GLY A 143 -3.48 -4.40 6.77
C GLY A 143 -3.05 -3.38 5.73
N LEU A 144 -2.09 -2.51 6.07
CA LEU A 144 -1.54 -1.53 5.13
C LEU A 144 -0.79 -2.21 3.97
N ARG A 145 0.04 -3.21 4.25
CA ARG A 145 0.80 -3.91 3.20
C ARG A 145 -0.10 -4.65 2.23
N GLU A 146 -1.09 -5.37 2.74
CA GLU A 146 -2.11 -6.04 1.93
C GLU A 146 -2.93 -5.03 1.12
N ALA A 147 -3.27 -3.90 1.73
CA ALA A 147 -3.99 -2.82 1.07
C ALA A 147 -3.18 -2.22 -0.08
N LEU A 148 -1.88 -1.99 0.10
CA LEU A 148 -0.95 -1.49 -0.94
C LEU A 148 -0.78 -2.48 -2.09
N GLU A 149 -0.59 -3.77 -1.78
CA GLU A 149 -0.44 -4.82 -2.80
C GLU A 149 -1.68 -4.97 -3.67
N ARG A 150 -2.85 -4.90 -3.04
CA ARG A 150 -4.12 -4.96 -3.75
C ARG A 150 -4.52 -3.62 -4.33
N GLY A 151 -3.96 -2.49 -3.89
CA GLY A 151 -4.49 -1.16 -4.21
C GLY A 151 -5.96 -1.00 -3.79
N THR A 152 -6.34 -1.56 -2.64
CA THR A 152 -7.71 -1.52 -2.09
C THR A 152 -7.68 -1.28 -0.60
N ASN A 153 -8.76 -0.71 -0.03
CA ASN A 153 -8.91 -0.50 1.41
C ASN A 153 -7.78 0.34 2.04
N ILE A 154 -7.17 1.26 1.26
CA ILE A 154 -6.08 2.12 1.73
C ILE A 154 -6.54 2.98 2.91
N GLU A 155 -7.68 3.65 2.78
CA GLU A 155 -8.26 4.50 3.83
C GLU A 155 -8.43 3.75 5.15
N ALA A 156 -9.11 2.59 5.13
CA ALA A 156 -9.31 1.77 6.32
C ALA A 156 -7.99 1.27 6.93
N ALA A 157 -6.99 0.98 6.10
CA ALA A 157 -5.68 0.58 6.60
C ALA A 157 -4.95 1.75 7.27
N ILE A 158 -5.02 2.96 6.70
CA ILE A 158 -4.43 4.16 7.29
C ILE A 158 -5.16 4.55 8.58
N ASP A 159 -6.48 4.40 8.65
CA ASP A 159 -7.24 4.61 9.90
C ASP A 159 -6.72 3.70 11.02
N ASP A 160 -6.50 2.41 10.76
CA ASP A 160 -5.91 1.47 11.73
C ASP A 160 -4.48 1.91 12.13
N VAL A 161 -3.67 2.41 11.20
CA VAL A 161 -2.35 2.98 11.50
C VAL A 161 -2.45 4.16 12.46
N LEU A 162 -3.39 5.07 12.21
CA LEU A 162 -3.60 6.27 13.03
C LEU A 162 -4.10 5.89 14.43
N ASP A 163 -5.07 4.99 14.52
CA ASP A 163 -5.62 4.48 15.79
C ASP A 163 -4.55 3.81 16.64
N ARG A 164 -3.68 3.00 16.01
CA ARG A 164 -2.55 2.33 16.67
C ARG A 164 -1.33 3.24 16.88
N LYS A 165 -1.37 4.49 16.39
CA LYS A 165 -0.28 5.48 16.45
C LYS A 165 1.03 4.97 15.83
N GLN A 166 0.93 4.26 14.71
CA GLN A 166 2.05 3.65 13.99
C GLN A 166 2.51 4.48 12.78
N THR A 167 2.20 5.77 12.74
CA THR A 167 2.50 6.70 11.61
C THR A 167 3.94 6.62 11.14
N ALA A 168 4.92 6.74 12.04
CA ALA A 168 6.34 6.69 11.65
C ALA A 168 6.75 5.36 10.98
N ALA A 169 6.17 4.24 11.43
CA ALA A 169 6.42 2.94 10.81
C ALA A 169 5.73 2.87 9.43
N ALA A 170 4.49 3.38 9.32
CA ALA A 170 3.76 3.42 8.07
C ALA A 170 4.46 4.30 7.02
N THR A 171 4.96 5.49 7.40
CA THR A 171 5.75 6.35 6.51
C THR A 171 6.95 5.59 5.93
N ALA A 172 7.68 4.84 6.77
CA ALA A 172 8.81 4.04 6.30
C ALA A 172 8.39 2.94 5.29
N VAL A 173 7.26 2.26 5.55
CA VAL A 173 6.69 1.27 4.61
C VAL A 173 6.30 1.92 3.28
N LEU A 174 5.64 3.08 3.34
CA LEU A 174 5.18 3.80 2.16
C LEU A 174 6.34 4.34 1.31
N LEU A 175 7.42 4.79 1.95
CA LEU A 175 8.64 5.25 1.27
C LEU A 175 9.40 4.11 0.56
N GLU A 176 9.22 2.88 1.03
CA GLU A 176 9.72 1.68 0.35
C GLU A 176 8.77 1.29 -0.81
N SER A 177 7.46 1.23 -0.56
CA SER A 177 6.47 0.76 -1.52
C SER A 177 6.31 1.70 -2.73
N ILE A 178 6.52 3.01 -2.56
CA ILE A 178 6.51 3.97 -3.68
C ILE A 178 7.61 3.71 -4.72
N LYS A 179 8.63 2.91 -4.37
CA LYS A 179 9.73 2.49 -5.26
C LYS A 179 9.48 1.12 -5.91
N SER A 180 8.33 0.50 -5.65
CA SER A 180 7.98 -0.83 -6.18
C SER A 180 7.96 -0.86 -7.70
N GLU A 181 8.30 -2.01 -8.30
CA GLU A 181 8.14 -2.24 -9.74
C GLU A 181 6.66 -2.26 -10.16
N SER A 182 5.76 -2.65 -9.25
CA SER A 182 4.32 -2.67 -9.49
C SER A 182 3.73 -1.26 -9.48
N ALA A 183 3.15 -0.85 -10.61
CA ALA A 183 2.47 0.44 -10.74
C ALA A 183 1.29 0.57 -9.76
N THR A 184 0.57 -0.52 -9.50
CA THR A 184 -0.52 -0.57 -8.50
C THR A 184 -0.02 -0.19 -7.12
N VAL A 185 1.11 -0.76 -6.69
CA VAL A 185 1.70 -0.50 -5.37
C VAL A 185 2.18 0.96 -5.31
N ARG A 186 2.84 1.47 -6.35
CA ARG A 186 3.28 2.87 -6.39
C ARG A 186 2.12 3.85 -6.32
N GLN A 187 1.05 3.58 -7.05
CA GLN A 187 -0.18 4.37 -7.03
C GLN A 187 -0.80 4.36 -5.63
N ALA A 188 -1.02 3.17 -5.06
CA ALA A 188 -1.58 2.99 -3.73
C ALA A 188 -0.74 3.69 -2.64
N SER A 189 0.58 3.74 -2.83
CA SER A 189 1.49 4.45 -1.93
C SER A 189 1.27 5.97 -1.98
N CYS A 190 1.03 6.54 -3.17
CA CYS A 190 0.74 7.97 -3.31
C CYS A 190 -0.58 8.34 -2.62
N ASP A 191 -1.63 7.54 -2.82
CA ASP A 191 -2.93 7.70 -2.16
C ASP A 191 -2.80 7.59 -0.63
N ALA A 192 -2.10 6.56 -0.16
CA ALA A 192 -1.82 6.36 1.26
C ALA A 192 -1.08 7.53 1.91
N PHE A 193 -0.12 8.15 1.21
CA PHE A 193 0.58 9.34 1.72
C PHE A 193 -0.34 10.55 1.86
N ALA A 194 -1.25 10.76 0.90
CA ALA A 194 -2.24 11.83 0.98
C ALA A 194 -3.17 11.66 2.18
N ILE A 195 -3.67 10.44 2.40
CA ILE A 195 -4.57 10.11 3.52
C ILE A 195 -3.84 10.19 4.87
N LEU A 196 -2.58 9.75 4.93
CA LEU A 196 -1.75 9.83 6.14
C LEU A 196 -1.44 11.28 6.54
N ASP A 197 -1.56 12.24 5.61
CA ASP A 197 -1.25 13.66 5.79
C ASP A 197 0.19 13.90 6.27
N ASP A 198 1.13 13.11 5.76
CA ASP A 198 2.57 13.22 6.08
C ASP A 198 3.28 14.15 5.08
N ALA A 199 3.30 15.44 5.38
CA ALA A 199 3.96 16.46 4.57
C ALA A 199 5.48 16.62 4.84
N THR A 200 6.16 15.57 5.32
CA THR A 200 7.62 15.64 5.52
C THR A 200 8.37 15.82 4.20
N ALA A 201 9.56 16.44 4.27
CA ALA A 201 10.38 16.69 3.08
C ALA A 201 10.69 15.40 2.31
N GLU A 202 10.98 14.31 3.02
CA GLU A 202 11.26 12.99 2.42
C GLU A 202 10.06 12.44 1.63
N VAL A 203 8.84 12.56 2.17
CA VAL A 203 7.60 12.15 1.49
C VAL A 203 7.34 13.02 0.26
N THR A 204 7.42 14.35 0.40
CA THR A 204 7.19 15.26 -0.72
C THR A 204 8.22 15.09 -1.84
N ASP A 205 9.48 14.77 -1.51
CA ASP A 205 10.53 14.48 -2.49
C ASP A 205 10.26 13.16 -3.22
N ALA A 206 9.85 12.11 -2.49
CA ALA A 206 9.47 10.83 -3.07
C ALA A 206 8.27 10.94 -4.03
N LEU A 207 7.23 11.69 -3.64
CA LEU A 207 6.08 11.98 -4.49
C LEU A 207 6.49 12.81 -5.72
N ARG A 208 7.38 13.80 -5.56
CA ARG A 208 7.88 14.60 -6.69
C ARG A 208 8.66 13.76 -7.69
N GLU A 209 9.34 12.72 -7.26
CA GLU A 209 9.99 11.76 -8.16
C GLU A 209 8.95 11.02 -9.01
N ARG A 210 7.80 10.66 -8.42
CA ARG A 210 6.70 9.98 -9.11
C ARG A 210 5.96 10.85 -10.12
N LEU A 211 6.12 12.17 -10.11
CA LEU A 211 5.68 13.04 -11.22
C LEU A 211 6.36 12.73 -12.55
N LYS A 212 7.43 11.92 -12.57
CA LYS A 212 8.13 11.46 -13.77
C LYS A 212 7.95 9.95 -14.02
N ASP A 213 7.01 9.32 -13.35
CA ASP A 213 6.75 7.88 -13.49
C ASP A 213 6.32 7.54 -14.94
N ASP A 214 6.69 6.35 -15.41
CA ASP A 214 6.34 5.91 -16.76
C ASP A 214 4.82 5.75 -16.92
N VAL A 215 4.13 5.36 -15.84
CA VAL A 215 2.68 5.13 -15.77
C VAL A 215 1.97 6.43 -15.41
N ILE A 216 0.99 6.82 -16.24
CA ILE A 216 0.35 8.14 -16.14
C ILE A 216 -0.51 8.23 -14.87
N GLN A 217 -1.18 7.14 -14.48
CA GLN A 217 -1.92 7.05 -13.23
C GLN A 217 -1.02 7.40 -12.05
N VAL A 218 0.17 6.80 -11.98
CA VAL A 218 1.11 7.08 -10.87
C VAL A 218 1.52 8.55 -10.85
N ARG A 219 1.74 9.18 -12.01
CA ARG A 219 2.01 10.63 -12.09
C ARG A 219 0.84 11.47 -11.56
N ALA A 220 -0.39 11.12 -11.95
CA ALA A 220 -1.59 11.84 -11.53
C ALA A 220 -1.84 11.71 -10.02
N TRP A 221 -1.74 10.51 -9.47
CA TRP A 221 -1.88 10.27 -8.03
C TRP A 221 -0.77 10.94 -7.22
N ALA A 222 0.46 10.96 -7.73
CA ALA A 222 1.54 11.73 -7.11
C ALA A 222 1.26 13.24 -7.13
N ALA A 223 0.72 13.77 -8.23
CA ALA A 223 0.33 15.17 -8.32
C ALA A 223 -0.80 15.52 -7.35
N GLU A 224 -1.83 14.68 -7.25
CA GLU A 224 -2.95 14.86 -6.33
C GLU A 224 -2.49 14.80 -4.86
N ALA A 225 -1.70 13.78 -4.50
CA ALA A 225 -1.12 13.68 -3.17
C ALA A 225 -0.25 14.89 -2.81
N LEU A 226 0.53 15.42 -3.76
CA LEU A 226 1.31 16.64 -3.54
C LEU A 226 0.41 17.85 -3.28
N LEU A 227 -0.68 18.02 -4.03
CA LEU A 227 -1.63 19.12 -3.83
C LEU A 227 -2.35 19.01 -2.49
N ASP A 228 -2.77 17.81 -2.11
CA ASP A 228 -3.43 17.53 -0.82
C ASP A 228 -2.50 17.84 0.37
N LEU A 229 -1.21 17.49 0.24
CA LEU A 229 -0.16 17.84 1.20
C LEU A 229 0.28 19.32 1.14
N GLY A 230 -0.37 20.15 0.31
CA GLY A 230 -0.16 21.59 0.25
C GLY A 230 1.04 22.04 -0.60
N ALA A 231 1.53 21.19 -1.51
CA ALA A 231 2.52 21.60 -2.50
C ALA A 231 1.95 22.66 -3.45
N PRO A 232 2.78 23.61 -3.93
CA PRO A 232 2.31 24.64 -4.83
C PRO A 232 1.82 24.02 -6.17
N PRO A 233 0.61 24.39 -6.64
CA PRO A 233 0.06 24.01 -7.94
C PRO A 233 1.03 23.99 -9.10
N GLU A 234 1.87 25.01 -9.20
CA GLU A 234 2.80 25.23 -10.30
C GLU A 234 3.86 24.13 -10.38
N SER A 235 4.11 23.41 -9.29
CA SER A 235 5.09 22.32 -9.24
C SER A 235 4.62 21.05 -9.94
N VAL A 236 3.31 20.83 -10.07
CA VAL A 236 2.74 19.62 -10.68
C VAL A 236 2.28 19.83 -12.12
N VAL A 237 1.94 21.06 -12.50
CA VAL A 237 1.41 21.43 -13.83
C VAL A 237 2.25 20.90 -15.01
N PRO A 238 3.59 20.97 -15.02
CA PRO A 238 4.39 20.43 -16.13
C PRO A 238 4.17 18.93 -16.37
N SER A 239 4.04 18.14 -15.29
CA SER A 239 3.79 16.69 -15.37
C SER A 239 2.38 16.39 -15.91
N LEU A 240 1.39 17.19 -15.52
CA LEU A 240 0.02 17.05 -16.01
C LEU A 240 -0.10 17.41 -17.50
N ILE A 241 0.63 18.41 -17.98
CA ILE A 241 0.71 18.73 -19.43
C ILE A 241 1.26 17.55 -20.22
N GLU A 242 2.33 16.92 -19.73
CA GLU A 242 2.88 15.71 -20.36
C GLU A 242 1.88 14.55 -20.32
N GLY A 243 1.11 14.42 -19.23
CA GLY A 243 0.02 13.45 -19.09
C GLY A 243 -1.09 13.61 -20.13
N LEU A 244 -1.41 14.85 -20.53
CA LEU A 244 -2.37 15.08 -21.62
C LEU A 244 -1.82 14.61 -22.97
N GLN A 245 -0.53 14.86 -23.25
CA GLN A 245 0.05 14.65 -24.58
C GLN A 245 0.51 13.21 -24.87
N LYS A 246 0.67 12.37 -23.84
CA LYS A 246 1.17 11.01 -24.01
C LYS A 246 0.07 10.11 -24.58
N GLN A 247 0.30 9.58 -25.79
CA GLN A 247 -0.59 8.59 -26.42
C GLN A 247 -0.68 7.32 -25.56
N GLU A 248 -1.89 6.82 -25.39
CA GLU A 248 -2.18 5.67 -24.55
C GLU A 248 -1.52 4.40 -25.08
N ALA A 249 -0.95 3.62 -24.15
CA ALA A 249 -0.83 2.19 -24.39
C ALA A 249 -2.24 1.59 -24.42
N PRO A 250 -2.53 0.60 -25.28
CA PRO A 250 -3.82 -0.08 -25.25
C PRO A 250 -4.11 -0.55 -23.83
N LEU A 251 -5.34 -0.32 -23.33
CA LEU A 251 -5.79 -0.82 -22.04
C LEU A 251 -5.36 -2.29 -21.89
N PRO A 252 -4.60 -2.68 -20.84
CA PRO A 252 -4.13 -4.04 -20.70
C PRO A 252 -5.34 -4.99 -20.63
N THR A 253 -5.46 -5.85 -21.64
CA THR A 253 -6.50 -6.89 -21.71
C THR A 253 -6.00 -8.14 -21.00
N GLY A 254 -6.55 -8.49 -19.82
CA GLY A 254 -6.22 -9.77 -19.16
C GLY A 254 -6.05 -9.67 -17.63
N GLU A 255 -5.30 -10.60 -17.05
CA GLU A 255 -4.95 -10.68 -15.62
C GLU A 255 -4.02 -9.54 -15.16
N ASP A 256 -3.44 -8.77 -16.09
CA ASP A 256 -2.70 -7.52 -15.84
C ASP A 256 -3.62 -6.32 -15.54
N ARG A 257 -4.95 -6.53 -15.49
CA ARG A 257 -5.87 -5.54 -14.93
C ARG A 257 -5.48 -5.32 -13.48
N ILE A 258 -5.08 -4.09 -13.16
CA ILE A 258 -4.87 -3.61 -11.80
C ILE A 258 -6.07 -4.06 -10.96
N GLN A 259 -5.88 -5.12 -10.17
CA GLN A 259 -6.91 -5.69 -9.31
C GLN A 259 -6.94 -4.86 -8.03
N GLY A 260 -7.35 -3.60 -8.15
CA GLY A 260 -7.36 -2.63 -7.07
C GLY A 260 -8.33 -1.48 -7.33
N VAL A 261 -9.44 -1.51 -6.59
CA VAL A 261 -10.53 -0.52 -6.47
C VAL A 261 -10.25 0.82 -7.15
N CYS A 262 -10.82 0.96 -8.34
CA CYS A 262 -11.71 2.07 -8.63
C CYS A 262 -12.50 1.72 -9.89
N GLY A 263 -13.80 2.05 -9.90
CA GLY A 263 -14.60 2.04 -11.14
C GLY A 263 -14.03 2.94 -12.25
N TYR A 264 -12.97 3.69 -11.96
CA TYR A 264 -12.17 4.51 -12.87
C TYR A 264 -11.23 3.73 -13.81
N LEU A 265 -11.19 2.40 -13.79
CA LEU A 265 -10.38 1.61 -14.74
C LEU A 265 -10.87 1.67 -16.22
N CYS A 266 -11.82 2.54 -16.54
CA CYS A 266 -12.26 2.83 -17.91
C CYS A 266 -12.08 4.30 -18.33
N VAL A 267 -11.42 5.15 -17.53
CA VAL A 267 -11.11 6.51 -17.98
C VAL A 267 -9.69 6.58 -18.55
N PRO A 268 -9.51 7.24 -19.70
CA PRO A 268 -8.22 7.56 -20.28
C PRO A 268 -7.23 8.18 -19.30
N ASP A 269 -5.95 7.92 -19.47
CA ASP A 269 -4.89 8.49 -18.62
C ASP A 269 -4.91 10.03 -18.60
N ARG A 270 -5.22 10.60 -19.77
CA ARG A 270 -5.44 12.04 -20.03
C ARG A 270 -6.65 12.61 -19.28
N TYR A 271 -7.62 11.80 -18.87
CA TYR A 271 -8.73 12.25 -18.00
C TYR A 271 -8.20 12.72 -16.65
N HIS A 272 -7.32 11.94 -16.01
CA HIS A 272 -6.80 12.29 -14.69
C HIS A 272 -5.98 13.59 -14.76
N ALA A 273 -5.17 13.76 -15.80
CA ALA A 273 -4.43 14.99 -16.03
C ALA A 273 -5.37 16.20 -16.20
N ALA A 274 -6.38 16.09 -17.05
CA ALA A 274 -7.36 17.15 -17.27
C ALA A 274 -8.18 17.49 -16.02
N ARG A 275 -8.58 16.49 -15.24
CA ARG A 275 -9.32 16.66 -13.98
C ARG A 275 -8.50 17.40 -12.93
N ILE A 276 -7.23 17.02 -12.75
CA ILE A 276 -6.37 17.72 -11.78
C ILE A 276 -6.15 19.16 -12.27
N LEU A 277 -5.86 19.36 -13.57
CA LEU A 277 -5.74 20.69 -14.17
C LEU A 277 -7.00 21.54 -13.98
N SER A 278 -8.22 20.98 -14.06
CA SER A 278 -9.42 21.77 -13.78
C SER A 278 -9.53 22.22 -12.32
N ALA A 279 -8.96 21.44 -11.38
CA ALA A 279 -8.96 21.73 -9.95
C ALA A 279 -7.91 22.77 -9.52
N VAL A 280 -6.78 22.90 -10.23
CA VAL A 280 -5.68 23.78 -9.81
C VAL A 280 -5.83 25.27 -10.17
N GLY A 281 -6.96 25.67 -10.76
CA GLY A 281 -7.33 27.07 -10.96
C GLY A 281 -6.40 27.85 -11.89
N GLU A 282 -6.01 29.08 -11.53
CA GLU A 282 -5.16 29.96 -12.38
C GLU A 282 -3.79 29.35 -12.71
N ALA A 283 -3.27 28.46 -11.85
CA ALA A 283 -2.01 27.76 -12.09
C ALA A 283 -2.06 26.85 -13.34
N THR A 284 -3.25 26.55 -13.84
CA THR A 284 -3.50 25.77 -15.05
C THR A 284 -3.21 26.54 -16.34
N LEU A 285 -2.99 27.86 -16.28
CA LEU A 285 -2.74 28.70 -17.46
C LEU A 285 -1.65 28.16 -18.41
N PRO A 286 -0.50 27.62 -17.94
CA PRO A 286 0.50 27.02 -18.82
C PRO A 286 -0.01 25.81 -19.62
N ALA A 287 -1.04 25.11 -19.12
CA ALA A 287 -1.65 23.96 -19.79
C ALA A 287 -2.71 24.35 -20.82
N ARG A 288 -3.05 25.64 -20.96
CA ARG A 288 -4.15 26.10 -21.86
C ARG A 288 -4.04 25.54 -23.27
N ASN A 289 -2.88 25.63 -23.90
CA ASN A 289 -2.72 25.13 -25.29
C ASN A 289 -2.86 23.61 -25.38
N ALA A 290 -2.32 22.86 -24.40
CA ALA A 290 -2.47 21.41 -24.35
C ALA A 290 -3.95 21.02 -24.14
N LEU A 291 -4.70 21.77 -23.33
CA LEU A 291 -6.14 21.58 -23.16
C LEU A 291 -6.92 21.89 -24.46
N LEU A 292 -6.57 22.98 -25.17
CA LEU A 292 -7.18 23.30 -26.47
C LEU A 292 -6.98 22.19 -27.50
N GLU A 293 -5.81 21.54 -27.53
CA GLU A 293 -5.53 20.39 -28.40
C GLU A 293 -6.44 19.17 -28.12
N HIS A 294 -6.92 19.03 -26.87
CA HIS A 294 -7.75 17.90 -26.42
C HIS A 294 -9.24 18.22 -26.32
N GLN A 295 -9.71 19.35 -26.86
CA GLN A 295 -11.16 19.65 -26.92
C GLN A 295 -11.96 18.63 -27.72
N LEU A 296 -11.31 18.03 -28.73
CA LEU A 296 -11.89 17.03 -29.62
C LEU A 296 -11.39 15.63 -29.31
N ASP A 297 -11.02 15.37 -28.05
CA ASP A 297 -10.58 14.05 -27.60
C ASP A 297 -11.62 12.98 -27.95
N GLU A 298 -11.18 11.76 -28.25
CA GLU A 298 -12.09 10.64 -28.54
C GLU A 298 -12.96 10.27 -27.33
N SER A 299 -12.46 10.44 -26.11
CA SER A 299 -13.19 10.15 -24.89
C SER A 299 -14.05 11.32 -24.44
N GLY A 300 -15.33 11.04 -24.19
CA GLY A 300 -16.27 12.03 -23.67
C GLY A 300 -15.88 12.57 -22.29
N ASP A 301 -15.34 11.72 -21.42
CA ASP A 301 -14.92 12.12 -20.08
C ASP A 301 -13.72 13.07 -20.12
N VAL A 302 -12.80 12.85 -21.06
CA VAL A 302 -11.66 13.74 -21.28
C VAL A 302 -12.13 15.08 -21.82
N ARG A 303 -13.01 15.08 -22.83
CA ARG A 303 -13.59 16.33 -23.37
C ARG A 303 -14.29 17.13 -22.28
N LEU A 304 -15.01 16.47 -21.38
CA LEU A 304 -15.69 17.12 -20.26
C LEU A 304 -14.69 17.80 -19.31
N GLN A 305 -13.66 17.09 -18.83
CA GLN A 305 -12.69 17.67 -17.90
C GLN A 305 -11.87 18.80 -18.57
N VAL A 306 -11.52 18.63 -19.85
CA VAL A 306 -10.86 19.65 -20.66
C VAL A 306 -11.74 20.90 -20.77
N ALA A 307 -13.04 20.73 -21.02
CA ALA A 307 -13.99 21.82 -21.12
C ALA A 307 -14.14 22.59 -19.80
N GLU A 308 -14.24 21.89 -18.66
CA GLU A 308 -14.26 22.53 -17.33
C GLU A 308 -12.95 23.29 -17.07
N ALA A 309 -11.79 22.69 -17.35
CA ALA A 309 -10.49 23.34 -17.15
C ALA A 309 -10.37 24.62 -18.00
N LEU A 310 -10.79 24.56 -19.25
CA LEU A 310 -10.78 25.70 -20.18
C LEU A 310 -11.77 26.79 -19.76
N LEU A 311 -12.96 26.42 -19.29
CA LEU A 311 -13.93 27.37 -18.76
C LEU A 311 -13.35 28.10 -17.54
N ASN A 312 -12.71 27.38 -16.62
CA ASN A 312 -12.02 27.97 -15.46
C ASN A 312 -10.87 28.91 -15.86
N LEU A 313 -10.27 28.71 -17.03
CA LEU A 313 -9.26 29.61 -17.62
C LEU A 313 -9.86 30.80 -18.39
N GLY A 314 -11.18 30.93 -18.45
CA GLY A 314 -11.88 32.01 -19.13
C GLY A 314 -12.10 31.78 -20.63
N GLU A 315 -12.08 30.54 -21.11
CA GLU A 315 -12.58 30.26 -22.46
C GLU A 315 -14.06 30.66 -22.58
N PRO A 316 -14.48 31.26 -23.71
CA PRO A 316 -15.88 31.53 -23.96
C PRO A 316 -16.71 30.26 -23.82
N LEU A 317 -17.78 30.33 -23.01
CA LEU A 317 -18.65 29.19 -22.74
C LEU A 317 -19.13 28.52 -24.03
N GLU A 318 -19.46 29.31 -25.05
CA GLU A 318 -19.89 28.83 -26.38
C GLU A 318 -18.96 27.77 -26.99
N ASN A 319 -17.65 27.84 -26.72
CA ASN A 319 -16.65 26.93 -27.26
C ASN A 319 -16.58 25.60 -26.49
N VAL A 320 -16.98 25.59 -25.22
CA VAL A 320 -16.85 24.45 -24.29
C VAL A 320 -18.19 23.91 -23.82
N LEU A 321 -19.30 24.53 -24.24
CA LEU A 321 -20.67 24.22 -23.81
C LEU A 321 -21.12 22.79 -24.18
N PRO A 322 -20.87 22.25 -25.40
CA PRO A 322 -21.35 20.92 -25.76
C PRO A 322 -20.89 19.81 -24.81
N PRO A 323 -19.59 19.62 -24.51
CA PRO A 323 -19.16 18.58 -23.58
C PRO A 323 -19.63 18.79 -22.14
N LEU A 324 -19.83 20.05 -21.69
CA LEU A 324 -20.39 20.33 -20.36
C LEU A 324 -21.87 19.92 -20.27
N ARG A 325 -22.65 20.18 -21.31
CA ARG A 325 -24.06 19.71 -21.39
C ARG A 325 -24.15 18.19 -21.45
N ASP A 326 -23.28 17.55 -22.21
CA ASP A 326 -23.20 16.08 -22.24
C ASP A 326 -22.91 15.52 -20.84
N GLY A 327 -22.01 16.17 -20.09
CA GLY A 327 -21.68 15.82 -18.71
C GLY A 327 -22.87 15.90 -17.73
N LEU A 328 -23.75 16.91 -17.86
CA LEU A 328 -24.96 17.01 -17.03
C LEU A 328 -25.88 15.79 -17.17
N HIS A 329 -25.87 15.15 -18.34
CA HIS A 329 -26.71 14.00 -18.66
C HIS A 329 -25.94 12.67 -18.62
N ASN A 330 -24.64 12.69 -18.31
CA ASN A 330 -23.84 11.48 -18.21
C ASN A 330 -24.26 10.69 -16.95
N PRO A 331 -24.82 9.47 -17.10
CA PRO A 331 -25.28 8.66 -15.97
C PRO A 331 -24.11 8.13 -15.12
N ASP A 332 -22.91 8.03 -15.69
CA ASP A 332 -21.73 7.47 -15.03
C ASP A 332 -21.07 8.45 -14.07
N LEU A 333 -21.31 9.76 -14.24
CA LEU A 333 -20.86 10.76 -13.28
C LEU A 333 -21.63 10.67 -11.97
N SER A 334 -20.96 10.97 -10.87
CA SER A 334 -21.61 11.13 -9.57
C SER A 334 -22.53 12.35 -9.57
N HIS A 335 -23.51 12.36 -8.67
CA HIS A 335 -24.35 13.55 -8.46
C HIS A 335 -23.50 14.78 -8.11
N ARG A 336 -22.39 14.60 -7.38
CA ARG A 336 -21.50 15.70 -7.00
C ARG A 336 -20.80 16.31 -8.21
N GLU A 337 -20.32 15.49 -9.14
CA GLU A 337 -19.71 15.96 -10.39
C GLU A 337 -20.72 16.69 -11.28
N ARG A 338 -21.93 16.12 -11.45
CA ARG A 338 -23.02 16.82 -12.17
C ARG A 338 -23.37 18.16 -11.53
N MET A 339 -23.42 18.24 -10.20
CA MET A 339 -23.65 19.50 -9.50
C MET A 339 -22.52 20.52 -9.71
N ARG A 340 -21.26 20.08 -9.77
CA ARG A 340 -20.11 20.94 -10.09
C ARG A 340 -20.23 21.53 -11.49
N ILE A 341 -20.54 20.68 -12.49
CA ILE A 341 -20.77 21.12 -13.87
C ILE A 341 -21.92 22.12 -13.93
N ALA A 342 -23.05 21.79 -13.29
CA ALA A 342 -24.23 22.65 -13.23
C ALA A 342 -23.91 24.02 -12.62
N GLN A 343 -23.19 24.03 -11.50
CA GLN A 343 -22.78 25.26 -10.84
C GLN A 343 -21.87 26.10 -11.76
N SER A 344 -20.88 25.48 -12.40
CA SER A 344 -19.98 26.16 -13.33
C SER A 344 -20.74 26.80 -14.51
N LEU A 345 -21.71 26.09 -15.08
CA LEU A 345 -22.57 26.60 -16.17
C LEU A 345 -23.42 27.80 -15.71
N LEU A 346 -24.03 27.72 -14.52
CA LEU A 346 -24.82 28.82 -13.95
C LEU A 346 -23.97 30.06 -13.66
N GLU A 347 -22.77 29.87 -13.11
CA GLU A 347 -21.82 30.96 -12.84
C GLU A 347 -21.39 31.68 -14.12
N HIS A 348 -21.35 30.98 -15.25
CA HIS A 348 -20.97 31.51 -16.56
C HIS A 348 -22.17 31.91 -17.44
N GLY A 349 -23.39 31.96 -16.87
CA GLY A 349 -24.55 32.61 -17.48
C GLY A 349 -25.53 31.70 -18.22
N GLU A 350 -25.43 30.38 -18.09
CA GLU A 350 -26.48 29.48 -18.58
C GLU A 350 -27.76 29.59 -17.75
N SER A 351 -28.90 29.41 -18.41
CA SER A 351 -30.21 29.45 -17.76
C SER A 351 -30.42 28.24 -16.87
N HIS A 352 -31.08 28.42 -15.73
CA HIS A 352 -31.55 27.32 -14.88
C HIS A 352 -32.38 26.28 -15.66
N ASN A 353 -33.12 26.71 -16.68
CA ASN A 353 -33.95 25.81 -17.51
C ASN A 353 -33.11 24.90 -18.44
N ASP A 354 -31.88 25.30 -18.75
CA ASP A 354 -30.98 24.56 -19.64
C ASP A 354 -30.04 23.63 -18.86
N VAL A 355 -29.88 23.86 -17.54
CA VAL A 355 -29.00 23.09 -16.65
C VAL A 355 -29.75 22.03 -15.83
N LEU A 356 -31.01 22.28 -15.47
CA LEU A 356 -31.84 21.31 -14.75
C LEU A 356 -32.64 20.45 -15.75
N PRO A 357 -32.79 19.13 -15.52
CA PRO A 357 -33.64 18.32 -16.37
C PRO A 357 -35.07 18.86 -16.34
N ALA A 358 -35.67 19.03 -17.52
CA ALA A 358 -37.08 19.37 -17.64
C ALA A 358 -37.91 18.31 -16.91
N VAL A 359 -38.66 18.74 -15.87
CA VAL A 359 -39.49 17.90 -15.00
C VAL A 359 -40.61 17.22 -15.77
#